data_AF-A0A1F8PQK2-F1
#
_entry.id   AF-A0A1F8PQK2-F1
#
_cell.length_a   1.000
_cell.length_b   1.000
_cell.length_c   1.000
_cell.angle_alpha   90.00
_cell.angle_beta   90.00
_cell.angle_gamma   90.00
#
_symmetry.space_group_name_H-M   'P 1'
#
loop_
_entity.id
_entity.type
_entity.pdbx_description
1 polymer ?
#
loop_
_entity_poly.entity_id
_entity_poly.type
_entity_poly.pdbx_seq_one_letter_code
_entity_poly.pdbx_strand_id
1 'polypeptide(L)'
;MNIGAYRQALEQYIDDAVAKSDGTHAGISNYLWNLNVSGLLVPNKAEKLKALDDARQAFDMHRNWPVDIILSHLGIKPAQKDKPGPPP
;
A
#
# COMPACT_ATOMS: atom_id res chain seq x y z
N MET A 1 4.66 -14.63 -12.40
CA MET A 1 4.46 -13.52 -11.44
C MET A 1 4.56 -12.22 -12.21
N ASN A 2 3.47 -11.47 -12.29
CA ASN A 2 3.40 -10.23 -13.06
C ASN A 2 3.77 -9.04 -12.17
N ILE A 3 5.06 -8.66 -12.18
CA ILE A 3 5.61 -7.64 -11.28
C ILE A 3 4.90 -6.28 -11.42
N GLY A 4 4.48 -5.91 -12.63
CA GLY A 4 3.73 -4.68 -12.86
C GLY A 4 2.38 -4.67 -12.14
N ALA A 5 1.63 -5.78 -12.24
CA ALA A 5 0.33 -5.92 -11.58
C ALA A 5 0.45 -5.98 -10.05
N TYR A 6 1.50 -6.62 -9.54
CA TYR A 6 1.82 -6.63 -8.11
C TYR A 6 2.08 -5.21 -7.60
N ARG A 7 2.98 -4.47 -8.26
CA ARG A 7 3.38 -3.12 -7.83
C ARG A 7 2.20 -2.15 -7.88
N GLN A 8 1.44 -2.19 -8.98
CA GLN A 8 0.25 -1.36 -9.14
C GLN A 8 -0.80 -1.66 -8.07
N ALA A 9 -1.03 -2.93 -7.73
CA ALA A 9 -1.96 -3.30 -6.67
C ALA A 9 -1.46 -2.84 -5.30
N LEU A 10 -0.17 -3.02 -5.00
CA LEU A 10 0.45 -2.59 -3.75
C LEU A 10 0.31 -1.08 -3.55
N GLU A 11 0.70 -0.29 -4.56
CA GLU A 11 0.57 1.17 -4.53
C GLU A 11 -0.89 1.59 -4.33
N GLN A 12 -1.83 0.96 -5.06
CA GLN A 12 -3.24 1.28 -4.95
C GLN A 12 -3.80 0.97 -3.55
N TYR A 13 -3.49 -0.18 -2.96
CA TYR A 13 -3.97 -0.53 -1.63
C TYR A 13 -3.43 0.40 -0.55
N ILE A 14 -2.17 0.79 -0.67
CA ILE A 14 -1.51 1.69 0.27
C ILE A 14 -2.05 3.11 0.13
N ASP A 15 -2.20 3.63 -1.09
CA ASP A 15 -2.76 4.96 -1.32
C ASP A 15 -4.20 5.05 -0.80
N ASP A 16 -5.03 4.04 -1.09
CA ASP A 16 -6.37 3.92 -0.52
C ASP A 16 -6.35 3.89 1.01
N ALA A 17 -5.44 3.10 1.60
CA ALA A 17 -5.35 2.98 3.04
C ALA A 17 -4.89 4.28 3.71
N VAL A 18 -3.91 4.98 3.14
CA VAL A 18 -3.46 6.28 3.65
C VAL A 18 -4.54 7.34 3.49
N ALA A 19 -5.27 7.35 2.38
CA ALA A 19 -6.33 8.33 2.11
C ALA A 19 -7.60 8.10 2.94
N LYS A 20 -7.95 6.85 3.26
CA LYS A 20 -9.19 6.48 3.97
C LYS A 20 -8.99 6.17 5.45
N SER A 21 -7.76 6.10 5.93
CA SER A 21 -7.46 5.97 7.36
C SER A 21 -7.01 7.30 7.95
N ASP A 22 -6.83 7.32 9.26
CA ASP A 22 -6.32 8.48 10.00
C ASP A 22 -4.82 8.76 9.77
N GLY A 23 -4.20 8.11 8.78
CA GLY A 23 -2.77 8.23 8.46
C GLY A 23 -1.85 7.57 9.50
N THR A 24 -2.41 6.86 10.49
CA THR A 24 -1.65 6.12 11.50
C THR A 24 -1.43 4.68 11.06
N HIS A 25 -0.37 4.04 11.56
CA HIS A 25 -0.11 2.61 11.32
C HIS A 25 -1.27 1.71 11.64
N ALA A 26 -1.91 1.94 12.79
CA ALA A 26 -3.05 1.16 13.23
C ALA A 26 -4.23 1.34 12.26
N GLY A 27 -4.50 2.58 11.82
CA GLY A 27 -5.55 2.88 10.86
C GLY A 27 -5.29 2.23 9.49
N ILE A 28 -4.07 2.36 8.97
CA ILE A 28 -3.65 1.77 7.69
C ILE A 28 -3.72 0.25 7.76
N SER A 29 -3.12 -0.36 8.79
CA SER A 29 -3.15 -1.81 8.98
C SER A 29 -4.59 -2.33 9.06
N ASN A 30 -5.45 -1.68 9.86
CA ASN A 30 -6.85 -2.06 9.98
C ASN A 30 -7.58 -1.97 8.63
N TYR A 31 -7.35 -0.91 7.85
CA TYR A 31 -7.92 -0.77 6.51
C TYR A 31 -7.46 -1.91 5.58
N LEU A 32 -6.15 -2.22 5.57
CA LEU A 32 -5.59 -3.31 4.76
C LEU A 32 -6.14 -4.69 5.15
N TRP A 33 -6.37 -4.94 6.43
CA TRP A 33 -7.01 -6.17 6.92
C TRP A 33 -8.48 -6.26 6.51
N ASN A 34 -9.18 -5.12 6.43
CA ASN A 34 -10.57 -5.06 5.99
C ASN A 34 -10.74 -5.23 4.46
N LEU A 35 -9.70 -4.95 3.68
CA LEU A 35 -9.72 -5.19 2.23
C LEU A 35 -9.85 -6.69 1.93
N ASN A 36 -10.72 -7.03 0.98
CA ASN A 36 -10.88 -8.40 0.53
C ASN A 36 -10.77 -8.48 -0.99
N VAL A 37 -9.75 -9.18 -1.50
CA VAL A 37 -9.59 -9.47 -2.92
C VAL A 37 -10.46 -10.67 -3.29
N SER A 38 -11.78 -10.43 -3.34
CA SER A 38 -12.79 -11.44 -3.68
C SER A 38 -13.32 -11.25 -5.11
N GLY A 39 -13.58 -12.36 -5.78
CA GLY A 39 -14.09 -12.39 -7.15
C GLY A 39 -13.41 -13.47 -8.01
N LEU A 40 -14.21 -14.17 -8.82
CA LEU A 40 -13.76 -15.21 -9.76
C LEU A 40 -13.10 -14.63 -11.02
N LEU A 41 -13.37 -13.37 -11.34
CA LEU A 41 -12.89 -12.68 -12.55
C LEU A 41 -11.84 -11.61 -12.25
N VAL A 42 -11.18 -11.65 -11.09
CA VAL A 42 -10.16 -10.66 -10.75
C VAL A 42 -8.88 -10.97 -11.54
N PRO A 43 -8.45 -10.09 -12.47
CA PRO A 43 -7.20 -10.29 -13.17
C PRO A 43 -6.03 -10.17 -12.19
N ASN A 44 -5.02 -11.03 -12.37
CA ASN A 44 -3.82 -11.07 -11.52
C ASN A 44 -4.15 -11.20 -10.03
N LYS A 45 -5.16 -12.03 -9.70
CA LYS A 45 -5.62 -12.23 -8.32
C LYS A 45 -4.49 -12.69 -7.40
N ALA A 46 -3.61 -13.56 -7.88
CA ALA A 46 -2.47 -14.04 -7.11
C ALA A 46 -1.51 -12.88 -6.74
N GLU A 47 -1.18 -12.02 -7.71
CA GLU A 47 -0.36 -10.83 -7.48
C GLU A 47 -1.01 -9.84 -6.53
N LYS A 48 -2.32 -9.61 -6.67
CA LYS A 48 -3.09 -8.72 -5.78
C LYS A 48 -3.15 -9.23 -4.35
N LEU A 49 -3.41 -10.53 -4.18
CA LEU A 49 -3.41 -11.17 -2.86
C LEU A 49 -2.03 -11.07 -2.22
N LYS A 50 -0.97 -11.34 -3.00
CA LYS A 50 0.40 -11.23 -2.51
C LYS A 50 0.76 -9.79 -2.13
N ALA A 51 0.39 -8.81 -2.95
CA ALA A 51 0.59 -7.40 -2.63
C ALA A 51 -0.13 -7.00 -1.34
N LEU A 52 -1.39 -7.42 -1.18
CA LEU A 52 -2.15 -7.12 0.02
C LEU A 52 -1.57 -7.80 1.27
N ASP A 53 -1.10 -9.04 1.14
CA ASP A 53 -0.45 -9.77 2.22
C ASP A 53 0.90 -9.16 2.64
N ASP A 54 1.75 -8.81 1.67
CA ASP A 54 3.02 -8.13 1.92
C ASP A 54 2.79 -6.77 2.61
N ALA A 55 1.79 -6.00 2.15
CA ALA A 55 1.40 -4.75 2.79
C ALA A 55 0.96 -4.98 4.25
N ARG A 56 0.07 -5.95 4.50
CA ARG A 56 -0.36 -6.29 5.86
C ARG A 56 0.83 -6.65 6.74
N GLN A 57 1.68 -7.57 6.30
CA GLN A 57 2.84 -8.00 7.06
C GLN A 57 3.79 -6.84 7.35
N ALA A 58 4.06 -5.97 6.38
CA ALA A 58 4.93 -4.81 6.58
C ALA A 58 4.39 -3.88 7.67
N PHE A 59 3.08 -3.55 7.64
CA PHE A 59 2.46 -2.72 8.66
C PHE A 59 2.31 -3.44 10.01
N ASP A 60 2.27 -4.77 10.03
CA ASP A 60 2.11 -5.58 11.25
C ASP A 60 3.43 -5.86 11.97
N MET A 61 4.47 -6.21 11.21
CA MET A 61 5.82 -6.44 11.74
C MET A 61 6.50 -5.13 12.14
N HIS A 62 6.23 -4.05 11.41
CA HIS A 62 6.85 -2.75 11.64
C HIS A 62 5.88 -1.73 12.27
N ARG A 63 4.94 -2.17 13.13
CA ARG A 63 3.99 -1.30 13.84
C ARG A 63 4.64 -0.12 14.61
N ASN A 64 5.91 -0.26 15.00
CA ASN A 64 6.66 0.75 15.74
C ASN A 64 7.46 1.70 14.84
N TRP A 65 7.51 1.45 13.53
CA TRP A 65 8.25 2.31 12.59
C TRP A 65 7.34 3.44 12.11
N PRO A 66 7.87 4.58 11.62
CA PRO A 66 7.09 5.61 10.95
C PRO A 66 6.47 5.12 9.63
N VAL A 67 5.33 5.67 9.21
CA VAL A 67 4.61 5.21 8.01
C VAL A 67 5.51 5.35 6.79
N ASP A 68 6.19 6.49 6.64
CA ASP A 68 7.16 6.74 5.56
C ASP A 68 8.25 5.67 5.43
N ILE A 69 8.71 5.09 6.54
CA ILE A 69 9.74 4.03 6.51
C ILE A 69 9.14 2.72 5.98
N ILE A 70 7.92 2.37 6.39
CA ILE A 70 7.23 1.17 5.91
C ILE A 70 6.89 1.31 4.42
N LEU A 71 6.45 2.50 4.00
CA LEU A 71 6.21 2.82 2.59
C LEU A 71 7.49 2.64 1.76
N SER A 72 8.59 3.23 2.24
CA SER A 72 9.89 3.11 1.60
C SER A 72 10.38 1.65 1.55
N HIS A 73 10.13 0.86 2.60
CA HIS A 73 10.44 -0.56 2.65
C HIS A 73 9.67 -1.37 1.60
N LEU A 74 8.40 -1.04 1.39
CA LEU A 74 7.54 -1.61 0.36
C LEU A 74 7.91 -1.12 -1.06
N GLY A 75 8.90 -0.25 -1.21
CA GLY A 75 9.29 0.34 -2.49
C GLY A 75 8.24 1.31 -3.05
N ILE A 76 7.32 1.75 -2.19
CA ILE A 76 6.31 2.76 -2.49
C ILE A 76 6.91 4.08 -2.05
N LYS A 77 7.12 4.99 -2.99
CA LYS A 77 7.44 6.35 -2.60
C LYS A 77 6.19 6.87 -1.90
N PRO A 78 6.26 7.38 -0.65
CA PRO A 78 5.14 8.17 -0.13
C PRO A 78 4.81 9.14 -1.24
N ALA A 79 3.54 9.23 -1.64
CA ALA A 79 3.10 10.13 -2.68
C ALA A 79 3.58 11.52 -2.25
N GLN A 80 4.78 11.86 -2.71
CA GLN A 80 5.37 13.15 -2.58
C GLN A 80 4.33 13.94 -3.33
N LYS A 81 3.54 14.73 -2.60
CA LYS A 81 2.92 15.91 -3.16
C LYS A 81 4.08 16.56 -3.90
N ASP A 82 4.13 16.30 -5.19
CA ASP A 82 4.96 16.97 -6.14
C ASP A 82 4.46 18.40 -6.02
N LYS A 83 5.07 19.16 -5.09
CA LYS A 83 5.03 20.60 -5.16
C LYS A 83 5.77 20.84 -6.47
N PRO A 84 5.08 21.26 -7.54
CA PRO A 84 5.82 21.74 -8.69
C PRO A 84 6.76 22.82 -8.15
N GLY A 85 8.06 22.61 -8.31
CA GLY A 85 9.06 23.62 -7.99
C GLY A 85 8.67 24.93 -8.70
N PRO A 86 8.96 26.09 -8.10
CA PRO A 86 8.67 27.36 -8.77
C PRO A 86 9.43 27.37 -10.10
N PRO A 87 8.79 27.75 -11.22
CA PRO A 87 9.49 27.90 -12.48
C PRO A 87 10.56 29.03 -12.37
N PRO A 88 11.60 28.98 -13.22
CA PRO A 88 12.77 29.86 -13.15
C PRO A 88 12.46 31.35 -13.27
#